data_AF-A0A8H6HPB0-F1
#
_entry.id   AF-A0A8H6HPB0-F1
#
_cell.length_a   1.000
_cell.length_b   1.000
_cell.length_c   1.000
_cell.angle_alpha   90.00
_cell.angle_beta   90.00
_cell.angle_gamma   90.00
#
_symmetry.space_group_name_H-M   'P 1'
#
loop_
_entity.id
_entity.type
_entity.pdbx_description
1 polymer ?
#
loop_
_entity_poly.entity_id
_entity_poly.type
_entity_poly.pdbx_seq_one_letter_code
_entity_poly.pdbx_strand_id
1 'polypeptide(L)'
;MGRRAKYYTLADKANARKIQRAKTKHTPESKAQVSAGGRAIARRKAENRRQYLKLKPIPVVPKPVRRHSWAPMSWMQWRSVYERFHQGEDTLFLNELELVGDDFAALVQLPPYCSSVTSLANFNDLWGELSAALHGYMTSRYIQETEARANRMKSARDSDIREELWEQHRTLTKTWNDLTDFLGVKSILQYTLSELIAMINMQWTSRLIVFAVEDLEAFKGGRVCFLRTSTDRLWEMGLPRTT
;
A
#
# COMPACT_ATOMS: atom_id res chain seq x y z
N MET A 1 38.30 22.92 -66.68
CA MET A 1 38.85 22.87 -65.31
C MET A 1 38.00 21.91 -64.47
N GLY A 2 38.48 20.69 -64.22
CA GLY A 2 37.72 19.66 -63.51
C GLY A 2 37.80 19.79 -61.99
N ARG A 3 36.64 19.72 -61.31
CA ARG A 3 36.54 19.71 -59.83
C ARG A 3 37.26 18.47 -59.28
N ARG A 4 38.38 18.66 -58.58
CA ARG A 4 39.08 17.57 -57.86
C ARG A 4 38.24 17.12 -56.65
N ALA A 5 38.13 15.80 -56.47
CA ALA A 5 37.48 15.22 -55.30
C ALA A 5 38.27 15.57 -54.03
N LYS A 6 37.60 16.12 -53.01
CA LYS A 6 38.20 16.61 -51.76
C LYS A 6 38.82 15.50 -50.88
N TYR A 7 38.52 14.24 -51.14
CA TYR A 7 39.02 13.08 -50.40
C TYR A 7 39.35 11.96 -51.39
N TYR A 8 40.54 11.36 -51.27
CA TYR A 8 41.02 10.31 -52.19
C TYR A 8 40.48 8.93 -51.81
N THR A 9 40.12 8.69 -50.55
CA THR A 9 39.54 7.41 -50.11
C THR A 9 38.32 7.57 -49.19
N LEU A 10 37.52 6.51 -49.05
CA LEU A 10 36.42 6.44 -48.08
C LEU A 10 36.91 6.52 -46.63
N ALA A 11 38.10 6.00 -46.36
CA ALA A 11 38.76 6.09 -45.05
C ALA A 11 39.12 7.54 -44.70
N ASP A 12 39.62 8.33 -45.66
CA ASP A 12 39.91 9.76 -45.46
C ASP A 12 38.66 10.56 -45.15
N LYS A 13 37.56 10.26 -45.85
CA LYS A 13 36.25 10.88 -45.58
C LYS A 13 35.74 10.54 -44.17
N ALA A 14 35.98 9.31 -43.69
CA ALA A 14 35.60 8.89 -42.34
C ALA A 14 36.47 9.55 -41.26
N ASN A 15 37.79 9.62 -41.46
CA ASN A 15 38.71 10.29 -40.55
C ASN A 15 38.47 11.81 -40.47
N ALA A 16 38.21 12.47 -41.61
CA ALA A 16 37.83 13.87 -41.63
C ALA A 16 36.55 14.13 -40.82
N ARG A 17 35.54 13.26 -40.95
CA ARG A 17 34.31 13.34 -40.14
C ARG A 17 34.57 13.11 -38.65
N LYS A 18 35.47 12.18 -38.29
CA LYS A 18 35.87 11.93 -36.90
C LYS A 18 36.56 13.15 -36.28
N ILE A 19 37.51 13.74 -37.00
CA ILE A 19 38.25 14.95 -36.57
C ILE A 19 37.31 16.15 -36.47
N GLN A 20 36.40 16.31 -37.43
CA GLN A 20 35.42 17.40 -37.42
C GLN A 20 34.48 17.27 -36.22
N ARG A 21 33.95 16.07 -35.93
CA ARG A 21 33.13 15.78 -34.74
C ARG A 21 33.88 16.01 -33.43
N ALA A 22 35.16 15.65 -33.36
CA ALA A 22 35.99 15.89 -32.19
C ALA A 22 36.20 17.40 -31.95
N LYS A 23 36.46 18.18 -33.02
CA LYS A 23 36.58 19.65 -32.94
C LYS A 23 35.28 20.31 -32.49
N THR A 24 34.12 19.85 -32.98
CA THR A 24 32.81 20.38 -32.57
C THR A 24 32.47 20.04 -31.12
N LYS A 25 32.93 18.90 -30.57
CA LYS A 25 32.61 18.46 -29.20
C LYS A 25 33.21 19.33 -28.08
N HIS A 26 34.21 20.14 -28.40
CA HIS A 26 34.94 20.96 -27.42
C HIS A 26 34.64 22.45 -27.50
N THR A 27 33.79 22.90 -28.42
CA THR A 27 33.39 24.32 -28.46
C THR A 27 32.46 24.65 -27.28
N PRO A 28 32.57 25.87 -26.71
CA PRO A 28 31.68 26.33 -25.64
C PRO A 28 30.19 26.21 -26.02
N GLU A 29 29.87 26.47 -27.29
CA GLU A 29 28.50 26.41 -27.83
C GLU A 29 27.93 24.99 -27.88
N SER A 30 28.73 23.97 -28.22
CA SER A 30 28.25 22.58 -28.26
C SER A 30 28.05 22.03 -26.84
N LYS A 31 28.91 22.39 -25.89
CA LYS A 31 28.70 22.10 -24.46
C LYS A 31 27.45 22.81 -23.92
N ALA A 32 27.22 24.06 -24.32
CA ALA A 32 26.01 24.80 -23.96
C ALA A 32 24.75 24.13 -24.53
N GLN A 33 24.75 23.72 -25.80
CA GLN A 33 23.64 23.00 -26.43
C GLN A 33 23.36 21.64 -25.78
N VAL A 34 24.38 20.85 -25.46
CA VAL A 34 24.21 19.57 -24.75
C VAL A 34 23.66 19.81 -23.33
N SER A 35 24.14 20.83 -22.63
CA SER A 35 23.62 21.21 -21.31
C SER A 35 22.17 21.72 -21.39
N ALA A 36 21.80 22.43 -22.45
CA ALA A 36 20.46 22.96 -22.69
C ALA A 36 19.50 21.82 -23.09
N GLY A 37 19.95 20.88 -23.92
CA GLY A 37 19.22 19.67 -24.26
C GLY A 37 18.98 18.76 -23.05
N GLY A 38 19.99 18.58 -22.19
CA GLY A 38 19.85 17.85 -20.93
C GLY A 38 18.84 18.52 -19.99
N ARG A 39 18.92 19.86 -19.84
CA ARG A 39 17.95 20.64 -19.06
C ARG A 39 16.53 20.58 -19.62
N ALA A 40 16.36 20.62 -20.95
CA ALA A 40 15.06 20.48 -21.61
C ALA A 40 14.45 19.09 -21.42
N ILE A 41 15.25 18.01 -21.53
CA ILE A 41 14.82 16.65 -21.24
C ILE A 41 14.40 16.50 -19.77
N ALA A 42 15.18 17.05 -18.84
CA ALA A 42 14.84 17.03 -17.41
C ALA A 42 13.54 17.78 -17.13
N ARG A 43 13.35 18.96 -17.74
CA ARG A 43 12.11 19.75 -17.63
C ARG A 43 10.91 18.99 -18.19
N ARG A 44 11.04 18.39 -19.38
CA ARG A 44 9.98 17.59 -20.01
C ARG A 44 9.64 16.34 -19.20
N LYS A 45 10.63 15.69 -18.58
CA LYS A 45 10.41 14.59 -17.63
C LYS A 45 9.68 15.06 -16.37
N ALA A 46 10.05 16.23 -15.82
CA ALA A 46 9.36 16.81 -14.67
C ALA A 46 7.92 17.21 -14.98
N GLU A 47 7.68 17.72 -16.19
CA GLU A 47 6.37 18.13 -16.69
C GLU A 47 5.47 16.92 -16.99
N ASN A 48 6.01 15.87 -17.62
CA ASN A 48 5.33 14.58 -17.77
C ASN A 48 5.04 13.93 -16.42
N ARG A 49 5.96 14.01 -15.44
CA ARG A 49 5.71 13.54 -14.07
C ARG A 49 4.57 14.31 -13.42
N ARG A 50 4.53 15.65 -13.57
CA ARG A 50 3.41 16.50 -13.10
C ARG A 50 2.09 16.16 -13.80
N GLN A 51 2.10 15.97 -15.11
CA GLN A 51 0.90 15.60 -15.87
C GLN A 51 0.43 14.20 -15.48
N TYR A 52 1.32 13.21 -15.38
CA TYR A 52 0.97 11.87 -14.92
C TYR A 52 0.34 11.88 -13.53
N LEU A 53 0.92 12.62 -12.57
CA LEU A 53 0.36 12.81 -11.24
C LEU A 53 -1.05 13.44 -11.26
N LYS A 54 -1.37 14.27 -12.26
CA LYS A 54 -2.71 14.85 -12.46
C LYS A 54 -3.73 13.92 -13.11
N LEU A 55 -3.31 12.85 -13.80
CA LEU A 55 -4.18 12.11 -14.74
C LEU A 55 -5.08 11.03 -14.12
N LYS A 56 -4.80 10.52 -12.91
CA LYS A 56 -5.74 9.60 -12.22
C LYS A 56 -6.34 10.31 -11.01
N PRO A 57 -7.65 10.61 -11.01
CA PRO A 57 -8.32 11.17 -9.85
C PRO A 57 -8.17 10.20 -8.68
N ILE A 58 -7.91 10.72 -7.48
CA ILE A 58 -7.84 9.90 -6.28
C ILE A 58 -9.24 9.33 -6.01
N PRO A 59 -9.37 8.05 -5.62
CA PRO A 59 -10.67 7.45 -5.32
C PRO A 59 -11.37 8.18 -4.18
N VAL A 60 -12.69 8.28 -4.25
CA VAL A 60 -13.50 8.76 -3.13
C VAL A 60 -13.89 7.57 -2.28
N VAL A 61 -13.62 7.61 -0.98
CA VAL A 61 -14.08 6.57 -0.03
C VAL A 61 -15.61 6.57 0.01
N PRO A 62 -16.29 5.45 -0.33
CA PRO A 62 -17.74 5.35 -0.23
C PRO A 62 -18.25 5.60 1.20
N LYS A 63 -19.44 6.21 1.34
CA LYS A 63 -20.04 6.47 2.66
C LYS A 63 -20.16 5.21 3.54
N PRO A 64 -20.57 4.03 3.04
CA PRO A 64 -20.64 2.81 3.84
C PRO A 64 -19.26 2.42 4.39
N VAL A 65 -18.23 2.41 3.55
CA VAL A 65 -16.83 2.12 3.93
C VAL A 65 -16.39 3.06 5.04
N ARG A 66 -16.63 4.37 4.88
CA ARG A 66 -16.30 5.35 5.92
C ARG A 66 -17.06 5.04 7.22
N ARG A 67 -18.37 4.79 7.17
CA ARG A 67 -19.13 4.46 8.37
C ARG A 67 -18.56 3.24 9.11
N HIS A 68 -18.20 2.19 8.38
CA HIS A 68 -17.61 0.99 8.98
C HIS A 68 -16.21 1.24 9.55
N SER A 69 -15.36 2.05 8.89
CA SER A 69 -14.00 2.31 9.38
C SER A 69 -13.98 2.96 10.77
N TRP A 70 -14.94 3.86 11.04
CA TRP A 70 -15.08 4.60 12.30
C TRP A 70 -15.89 3.87 13.37
N ALA A 71 -16.44 2.69 13.06
CA ALA A 71 -17.17 1.93 14.07
C ALA A 71 -16.22 1.52 15.22
N PRO A 72 -16.70 1.57 16.48
CA PRO A 72 -15.93 1.04 17.60
C PRO A 72 -15.73 -0.46 17.40
N MET A 73 -14.58 -0.95 17.84
CA MET A 73 -14.29 -2.39 17.84
C MET A 73 -14.55 -2.94 19.24
N SER A 74 -15.06 -4.17 19.32
CA SER A 74 -15.45 -4.84 20.57
C SER A 74 -14.30 -5.14 21.53
N TRP A 75 -13.04 -4.99 21.11
CA TRP A 75 -11.86 -5.37 21.89
C TRP A 75 -11.62 -4.53 23.15
N MET A 76 -12.30 -3.39 23.36
CA MET A 76 -12.01 -2.52 24.50
C MET A 76 -12.11 -3.22 25.87
N GLN A 77 -13.00 -4.22 26.00
CA GLN A 77 -13.14 -5.03 27.22
C GLN A 77 -12.02 -6.08 27.36
N TRP A 78 -11.35 -6.42 26.26
CA TRP A 78 -10.31 -7.44 26.13
C TRP A 78 -8.97 -6.82 25.72
N ARG A 79 -8.72 -5.60 26.21
CA ARG A 79 -7.58 -4.78 25.80
C ARG A 79 -6.24 -5.47 26.01
N SER A 80 -6.06 -6.21 27.10
CA SER A 80 -4.84 -6.95 27.38
C SER A 80 -4.55 -8.01 26.30
N VAL A 81 -5.57 -8.71 25.81
CA VAL A 81 -5.44 -9.69 24.73
C VAL A 81 -5.03 -8.98 23.44
N TYR A 82 -5.69 -7.88 23.09
CA TYR A 82 -5.32 -7.07 21.94
C TYR A 82 -3.86 -6.61 22.00
N GLU A 83 -3.41 -6.06 23.14
CA GLU A 83 -2.06 -5.53 23.32
C GLU A 83 -0.99 -6.62 23.15
N ARG A 84 -1.24 -7.83 23.68
CA ARG A 84 -0.32 -8.96 23.51
C ARG A 84 -0.17 -9.39 22.05
N PHE A 85 -1.28 -9.58 21.34
CA PHE A 85 -1.27 -9.93 19.92
C PHE A 85 -0.70 -8.81 19.05
N HIS A 86 -0.96 -7.56 19.41
CA HIS A 86 -0.35 -6.40 18.77
C HIS A 86 1.17 -6.41 18.89
N GLN A 87 1.70 -6.81 20.06
CA GLN A 87 3.13 -6.96 20.34
C GLN A 87 3.76 -8.21 19.70
N GLY A 88 2.97 -9.04 19.01
CA GLY A 88 3.45 -10.20 18.27
C GLY A 88 3.23 -11.54 18.96
N GLU A 89 2.41 -11.62 20.01
CA GLU A 89 1.85 -12.92 20.42
C GLU A 89 1.04 -13.52 19.26
N ASP A 90 1.23 -14.81 19.00
CA ASP A 90 0.64 -15.51 17.86
C ASP A 90 -0.14 -16.77 18.27
N THR A 91 -0.29 -17.01 19.58
CA THR A 91 -0.95 -18.20 20.12
C THR A 91 -2.08 -17.79 21.07
N LEU A 92 -3.28 -18.36 20.90
CA LEU A 92 -4.44 -18.13 21.77
C LEU A 92 -5.06 -19.45 22.19
N PHE A 93 -5.30 -19.61 23.48
CA PHE A 93 -6.04 -20.75 24.02
C PHE A 93 -7.50 -20.37 24.23
N LEU A 94 -8.40 -21.00 23.49
CA LEU A 94 -9.85 -20.88 23.61
C LEU A 94 -10.43 -22.21 24.11
N ASN A 95 -10.60 -22.34 25.43
CA ASN A 95 -10.92 -23.61 26.09
C ASN A 95 -9.87 -24.70 25.75
N GLU A 96 -10.29 -25.75 25.04
CA GLU A 96 -9.43 -26.87 24.61
C GLU A 96 -8.79 -26.65 23.22
N LEU A 97 -9.13 -25.54 22.55
CA LEU A 97 -8.61 -25.21 21.23
C LEU A 97 -7.43 -24.25 21.34
N GLU A 98 -6.28 -24.68 20.85
CA GLU A 98 -5.12 -23.81 20.61
C GLU A 98 -5.19 -23.26 19.19
N LEU A 99 -5.15 -21.93 19.06
CA LEU A 99 -5.01 -21.23 17.78
C LEU A 99 -3.59 -20.70 17.68
N VAL A 100 -2.93 -20.98 16.57
CA VAL A 100 -1.57 -20.50 16.28
C VAL A 100 -1.58 -19.47 15.16
N GLY A 101 -0.42 -18.86 14.86
CA GLY A 101 -0.30 -17.78 13.89
C GLY A 101 -0.86 -18.11 12.50
N ASP A 102 -0.74 -19.37 12.07
CA ASP A 102 -1.31 -19.84 10.79
C ASP A 102 -2.85 -19.87 10.81
N ASP A 103 -3.48 -20.18 11.95
CA ASP A 103 -4.93 -20.11 12.10
C ASP A 103 -5.40 -18.66 12.01
N PHE A 104 -4.71 -17.74 12.68
CA PHE A 104 -4.99 -16.31 12.55
C PHE A 104 -4.79 -15.82 11.11
N ALA A 105 -3.73 -16.27 10.44
CA ALA A 105 -3.48 -15.94 9.05
C ALA A 105 -4.60 -16.42 8.12
N ALA A 106 -5.22 -17.56 8.42
CA ALA A 106 -6.40 -18.07 7.70
C ALA A 106 -7.68 -17.29 8.05
N LEU A 107 -7.86 -16.91 9.32
CA LEU A 107 -9.04 -16.18 9.79
C LEU A 107 -9.13 -14.75 9.26
N VAL A 108 -8.01 -14.11 8.92
CA VAL A 108 -8.01 -12.77 8.29
C VAL A 108 -8.29 -12.79 6.79
N GLN A 109 -8.40 -13.97 6.16
CA GLN A 109 -8.71 -14.10 4.74
C GLN A 109 -10.21 -13.97 4.47
N LEU A 110 -10.59 -14.18 3.21
CA LEU A 110 -11.99 -14.35 2.82
C LEU A 110 -12.50 -15.73 3.29
N PRO A 111 -13.81 -15.84 3.62
CA PRO A 111 -14.44 -17.12 3.91
C PRO A 111 -14.35 -18.10 2.72
N PRO A 112 -14.45 -19.43 2.96
CA PRO A 112 -14.79 -20.08 4.22
C PRO A 112 -13.64 -20.14 5.22
N TYR A 113 -13.97 -19.98 6.51
CA TYR A 113 -13.02 -20.11 7.62
C TYR A 113 -12.92 -21.55 8.12
N CYS A 114 -11.86 -21.85 8.87
CA CYS A 114 -11.62 -23.20 9.40
C CYS A 114 -12.77 -23.67 10.30
N SER A 115 -13.18 -24.93 10.12
CA SER A 115 -14.27 -25.55 10.90
C SER A 115 -13.90 -25.75 12.37
N SER A 116 -12.62 -25.95 12.69
CA SER A 116 -12.14 -26.09 14.07
C SER A 116 -12.48 -24.86 14.92
N VAL A 117 -12.36 -23.67 14.33
CA VAL A 117 -12.74 -22.41 14.97
C VAL A 117 -14.25 -22.21 14.89
N THR A 118 -14.82 -22.34 13.68
CA THR A 118 -16.23 -21.96 13.42
C THR A 118 -17.29 -22.86 14.07
N SER A 119 -16.88 -24.00 14.63
CA SER A 119 -17.77 -24.99 15.27
C SER A 119 -17.70 -24.99 16.82
N LEU A 120 -17.07 -23.99 17.44
CA LEU A 120 -16.96 -23.90 18.91
C LEU A 120 -18.34 -23.72 19.57
N ALA A 121 -18.70 -24.63 20.49
CA ALA A 121 -20.01 -24.66 21.14
C ALA A 121 -20.30 -23.43 22.03
N ASN A 122 -19.28 -22.91 22.72
CA ASN A 122 -19.40 -21.73 23.61
C ASN A 122 -18.88 -20.45 22.96
N PHE A 123 -19.09 -20.32 21.65
CA PHE A 123 -18.48 -19.26 20.87
C PHE A 123 -18.81 -17.84 21.37
N ASN A 124 -20.06 -17.54 21.74
CA ASN A 124 -20.45 -16.19 22.14
C ASN A 124 -19.62 -15.66 23.33
N ASP A 125 -19.25 -16.54 24.24
CA ASP A 125 -18.43 -16.20 25.42
C ASP A 125 -16.96 -15.97 25.02
N LEU A 126 -16.48 -16.70 24.01
CA LEU A 126 -15.11 -16.65 23.50
C LEU A 126 -14.89 -15.56 22.45
N TRP A 127 -15.95 -15.01 21.87
CA TRP A 127 -15.86 -14.03 20.78
C TRP A 127 -15.11 -12.78 21.19
N GLY A 128 -15.32 -12.31 22.42
CA GLY A 128 -14.64 -11.13 22.94
C GLY A 128 -13.12 -11.27 22.88
N GLU A 129 -12.61 -12.38 23.39
CA GLU A 129 -11.19 -12.72 23.39
C GLU A 129 -10.65 -12.97 21.96
N LEU A 130 -11.34 -13.78 21.16
CA LEU A 130 -10.95 -14.05 19.77
C LEU A 130 -10.91 -12.78 18.91
N SER A 131 -11.93 -11.91 19.02
CA SER A 131 -12.00 -10.66 18.26
C SER A 131 -10.87 -9.70 18.63
N ALA A 132 -10.48 -9.66 19.91
CA ALA A 132 -9.35 -8.85 20.36
C ALA A 132 -8.01 -9.39 19.86
N ALA A 133 -7.79 -10.71 19.96
CA ALA A 133 -6.60 -11.37 19.44
C ALA A 133 -6.46 -11.17 17.92
N LEU A 134 -7.55 -11.41 17.17
CA LEU A 134 -7.58 -11.24 15.71
C LEU A 134 -7.29 -9.79 15.30
N HIS A 135 -7.85 -8.81 16.01
CA HIS A 135 -7.54 -7.41 15.74
C HIS A 135 -6.10 -7.04 16.09
N GLY A 136 -5.57 -7.52 17.21
CA GLY A 136 -4.16 -7.33 17.58
C GLY A 136 -3.23 -7.89 16.50
N TYR A 137 -3.52 -9.12 16.04
CA TYR A 137 -2.80 -9.79 14.96
C TYR A 137 -2.84 -8.98 13.66
N MET A 138 -4.03 -8.57 13.22
CA MET A 138 -4.21 -7.74 12.01
C MET A 138 -3.41 -6.43 12.09
N THR A 139 -3.45 -5.75 13.24
CA THR A 139 -2.70 -4.51 13.45
C THR A 139 -1.20 -4.77 13.40
N SER A 140 -0.71 -5.81 14.09
CA SER A 140 0.72 -6.16 14.11
C SER A 140 1.24 -6.45 12.70
N ARG A 141 0.50 -7.25 11.92
CA ARG A 141 0.83 -7.55 10.51
C ARG A 141 0.82 -6.30 9.65
N TYR A 142 -0.18 -5.44 9.77
CA TYR A 142 -0.23 -4.20 9.02
C TYR A 142 0.96 -3.28 9.34
N ILE A 143 1.36 -3.18 10.61
CA ILE A 143 2.52 -2.38 11.02
C ILE A 143 3.79 -2.91 10.34
N GLN A 144 4.05 -4.20 10.47
CA GLN A 144 5.21 -4.86 9.85
C GLN A 144 5.24 -4.65 8.32
N GLU A 145 4.10 -4.85 7.65
CA GLU A 145 3.98 -4.66 6.21
C GLU A 145 4.20 -3.20 5.79
N THR A 146 3.67 -2.25 6.56
CA THR A 146 3.78 -0.82 6.27
C THR A 146 5.20 -0.32 6.51
N GLU A 147 5.89 -0.77 7.55
CA GLU A 147 7.30 -0.46 7.78
C GLU A 147 8.18 -1.02 6.65
N ALA A 148 7.96 -2.29 6.29
CA ALA A 148 8.67 -2.92 5.18
C ALA A 148 8.41 -2.15 3.87
N ARG A 149 7.16 -1.77 3.61
CA ARG A 149 6.76 -0.97 2.44
C ARG A 149 7.42 0.40 2.46
N ALA A 150 7.35 1.14 3.56
CA ALA A 150 7.97 2.45 3.69
C ALA A 150 9.48 2.39 3.42
N ASN A 151 10.15 1.34 3.92
CA ASN A 151 11.57 1.10 3.65
C ASN A 151 11.85 0.83 2.16
N ARG A 152 11.07 -0.02 1.49
CA ARG A 152 11.19 -0.24 0.03
C ARG A 152 10.94 1.04 -0.77
N MET A 153 9.97 1.84 -0.35
CA MET A 153 9.55 3.05 -1.06
C MET A 153 10.52 4.23 -0.92
N LYS A 154 11.48 4.19 0.02
CA LYS A 154 12.52 5.23 0.14
C LYS A 154 13.34 5.38 -1.15
N SER A 155 13.67 4.27 -1.82
CA SER A 155 14.48 4.24 -3.04
C SER A 155 13.72 3.90 -4.32
N ALA A 156 12.44 3.51 -4.24
CA ALA A 156 11.61 3.18 -5.41
C ALA A 156 11.36 4.39 -6.32
N ARG A 157 10.93 4.16 -7.56
CA ARG A 157 10.49 5.26 -8.44
C ARG A 157 9.07 5.67 -8.06
N ASP A 158 8.74 6.93 -8.28
CA ASP A 158 7.40 7.44 -7.98
C ASP A 158 6.28 6.74 -8.75
N SER A 159 6.55 6.30 -9.98
CA SER A 159 5.61 5.50 -10.77
C SER A 159 5.24 4.23 -10.03
N ASP A 160 6.25 3.55 -9.48
CA ASP A 160 6.13 2.23 -8.87
C ASP A 160 5.41 2.36 -7.53
N ILE A 161 5.75 3.37 -6.73
CA ILE A 161 5.06 3.69 -5.47
C ILE A 161 3.57 3.94 -5.73
N ARG A 162 3.27 4.76 -6.73
CA ARG A 162 1.89 5.09 -7.06
C ARG A 162 1.12 3.87 -7.54
N GLU A 163 1.72 3.04 -8.38
CA GLU A 163 1.10 1.81 -8.87
C GLU A 163 0.81 0.84 -7.72
N GLU A 164 1.75 0.65 -6.79
CA GLU A 164 1.57 -0.17 -5.59
C GLU A 164 0.40 0.35 -4.73
N LEU A 165 0.33 1.66 -4.46
CA LEU A 165 -0.77 2.26 -3.68
C LEU A 165 -2.14 2.11 -4.37
N TRP A 166 -2.18 2.23 -5.70
CA TRP A 166 -3.40 2.01 -6.47
C TRP A 166 -3.85 0.56 -6.47
N GLU A 167 -2.90 -0.38 -6.61
CA GLU A 167 -3.20 -1.81 -6.59
C GLU A 167 -3.65 -2.27 -5.20
N GLN A 168 -3.04 -1.71 -4.14
CA GLN A 168 -3.49 -1.92 -2.77
C GLN A 168 -4.93 -1.46 -2.58
N HIS A 169 -5.26 -0.22 -2.99
CA HIS A 169 -6.63 0.29 -2.91
C HIS A 169 -7.62 -0.61 -3.68
N ARG A 170 -7.25 -1.05 -4.88
CA ARG A 170 -8.08 -1.92 -5.72
C ARG A 170 -8.33 -3.29 -5.05
N THR A 171 -7.27 -3.89 -4.51
CA THR A 171 -7.34 -5.18 -3.81
C THR A 171 -8.25 -5.08 -2.59
N LEU A 172 -8.04 -4.05 -1.75
CA LEU A 172 -8.87 -3.82 -0.57
C LEU A 172 -10.34 -3.57 -0.92
N THR A 173 -10.60 -2.81 -1.99
CA THR A 173 -11.98 -2.57 -2.46
C THR A 173 -12.64 -3.87 -2.92
N LYS A 174 -11.89 -4.74 -3.61
CA LYS A 174 -12.37 -6.07 -4.00
C LYS A 174 -12.71 -6.92 -2.78
N THR A 175 -11.77 -7.03 -1.83
CA THR A 175 -11.98 -7.78 -0.58
C THR A 175 -13.20 -7.26 0.19
N TRP A 176 -13.40 -5.94 0.26
CA TRP A 176 -14.56 -5.35 0.93
C TRP A 176 -15.88 -5.72 0.25
N ASN A 177 -15.92 -5.72 -1.09
CA ASN A 177 -17.09 -6.18 -1.84
C ASN A 177 -17.35 -7.68 -1.59
N ASP A 178 -16.31 -8.52 -1.68
CA ASP A 178 -16.41 -9.96 -1.46
C ASP A 178 -16.95 -10.28 -0.05
N LEU A 179 -16.52 -9.54 0.99
CA LEU A 179 -17.04 -9.64 2.36
C LEU A 179 -18.48 -9.15 2.48
N THR A 180 -18.83 -8.08 1.77
CA THR A 180 -20.20 -7.54 1.75
C THR A 180 -21.17 -8.55 1.12
N ASP A 181 -20.76 -9.17 0.01
CA ASP A 181 -21.53 -10.20 -0.67
C ASP A 181 -21.72 -11.44 0.20
N PHE A 182 -20.67 -11.85 0.93
CA PHE A 182 -20.74 -12.96 1.88
C PHE A 182 -21.73 -12.70 3.03
N LEU A 183 -21.69 -11.51 3.62
CA LEU A 183 -22.57 -11.14 4.74
C LEU A 183 -24.04 -11.01 4.30
N GLY A 184 -24.28 -10.64 3.03
CA GLY A 184 -25.61 -10.47 2.45
C GLY A 184 -26.46 -9.43 3.19
N VAL A 185 -27.77 -9.42 2.90
CA VAL A 185 -28.75 -8.59 3.64
C VAL A 185 -29.41 -9.47 4.69
N LYS A 186 -28.81 -9.56 5.89
CA LYS A 186 -29.38 -10.34 7.00
C LYS A 186 -29.65 -9.47 8.23
N SER A 187 -30.63 -9.90 9.01
CA SER A 187 -30.97 -9.34 10.33
C SER A 187 -29.83 -9.60 11.32
N ILE A 188 -29.47 -8.60 12.12
CA ILE A 188 -28.35 -8.60 13.08
C ILE A 188 -28.46 -9.71 14.15
N LEU A 189 -29.64 -10.29 14.35
CA LEU A 189 -29.94 -11.16 15.50
C LEU A 189 -29.53 -12.63 15.35
N GLN A 190 -28.89 -13.05 14.24
CA GLN A 190 -28.57 -14.46 13.98
C GLN A 190 -27.19 -14.68 13.34
N TYR A 191 -26.21 -13.83 13.61
CA TYR A 191 -24.88 -14.03 13.02
C TYR A 191 -24.20 -15.30 13.55
N THR A 192 -23.78 -16.13 12.61
CA THR A 192 -22.85 -17.23 12.83
C THR A 192 -21.45 -16.70 13.17
N LEU A 193 -20.60 -17.54 13.76
CA LEU A 193 -19.20 -17.21 14.05
C LEU A 193 -18.44 -16.78 12.77
N SER A 194 -18.69 -17.45 11.64
CA SER A 194 -18.13 -17.04 10.35
C SER A 194 -18.54 -15.62 9.94
N GLU A 195 -19.80 -15.24 10.16
CA GLU A 195 -20.27 -13.89 9.87
C GLU A 195 -19.64 -12.85 10.82
N LEU A 196 -19.41 -13.20 12.09
CA LEU A 196 -18.70 -12.34 13.04
C LEU A 196 -17.24 -12.11 12.64
N ILE A 197 -16.52 -13.16 12.21
CA ILE A 197 -15.17 -13.03 11.64
C ILE A 197 -15.21 -12.17 10.36
N ALA A 198 -16.18 -12.39 9.47
CA ALA A 198 -16.31 -11.58 8.27
C ALA A 198 -16.62 -10.11 8.57
N MET A 199 -17.42 -9.81 9.60
CA MET A 199 -17.70 -8.43 10.02
C MET A 199 -16.46 -7.71 10.53
N ILE A 200 -15.64 -8.37 11.37
CA ILE A 200 -14.40 -7.76 11.86
C ILE A 200 -13.39 -7.56 10.72
N ASN A 201 -13.26 -8.52 9.80
CA ASN A 201 -12.43 -8.39 8.60
C ASN A 201 -12.95 -7.25 7.69
N MET A 202 -14.27 -7.10 7.55
CA MET A 202 -14.88 -6.02 6.76
C MET A 202 -14.61 -4.66 7.39
N GLN A 203 -14.73 -4.56 8.72
CA GLN A 203 -14.43 -3.34 9.47
C GLN A 203 -12.95 -2.97 9.35
N TRP A 204 -12.04 -3.95 9.48
CA TRP A 204 -10.61 -3.74 9.29
C TRP A 204 -10.28 -3.31 7.86
N THR A 205 -10.79 -4.04 6.86
CA THR A 205 -10.62 -3.70 5.44
C THR A 205 -11.12 -2.29 5.14
N SER A 206 -12.24 -1.88 5.75
CA SER A 206 -12.78 -0.52 5.61
C SER A 206 -11.79 0.55 6.10
N ARG A 207 -11.09 0.30 7.23
CA ARG A 207 -10.02 1.19 7.71
C ARG A 207 -8.85 1.23 6.74
N LEU A 208 -8.43 0.08 6.23
CA LEU A 208 -7.34 0.02 5.27
C LEU A 208 -7.65 0.75 3.96
N ILE A 209 -8.90 0.75 3.48
CA ILE A 209 -9.32 1.54 2.31
C ILE A 209 -9.14 3.03 2.58
N VAL A 210 -9.59 3.51 3.74
CA VAL A 210 -9.41 4.92 4.14
C VAL A 210 -7.93 5.28 4.14
N PHE A 211 -7.10 4.44 4.77
CA PHE A 211 -5.65 4.63 4.83
C PHE A 211 -5.00 4.64 3.45
N ALA A 212 -5.42 3.76 2.53
CA ALA A 212 -4.90 3.74 1.17
C ALA A 212 -5.27 5.02 0.39
N VAL A 213 -6.47 5.57 0.59
CA VAL A 213 -6.85 6.86 -0.02
C VAL A 213 -6.05 8.00 0.57
N GLU A 214 -5.89 8.06 1.90
CA GLU A 214 -5.04 9.05 2.57
C GLU A 214 -3.58 8.98 2.09
N ASP A 215 -3.04 7.78 1.88
CA ASP A 215 -1.69 7.59 1.36
C ASP A 215 -1.57 8.08 -0.09
N LEU A 216 -2.59 7.86 -0.93
CA LEU A 216 -2.66 8.41 -2.29
C LEU A 216 -2.74 9.95 -2.28
N GLU A 217 -3.49 10.54 -1.34
CA GLU A 217 -3.57 11.99 -1.14
C GLU A 217 -2.26 12.57 -0.65
N ALA A 218 -1.64 11.95 0.36
CA ALA A 218 -0.35 12.36 0.89
C ALA A 218 0.74 12.26 -0.19
N PHE A 219 0.71 11.22 -1.01
CA PHE A 219 1.65 11.05 -2.12
C PHE A 219 1.51 12.13 -3.20
N LYS A 220 0.30 12.69 -3.42
CA LYS A 220 0.11 13.87 -4.27
C LYS A 220 0.84 15.10 -3.74
N GLY A 221 0.97 15.22 -2.41
CA GLY A 221 1.81 16.21 -1.73
C GLY A 221 3.33 15.91 -1.80
N GLY A 222 3.71 14.74 -2.32
CA GLY A 222 5.08 14.29 -2.49
C GLY A 222 5.48 13.16 -1.54
N ARG A 223 6.59 12.48 -1.85
CA ARG A 223 7.07 11.29 -1.12
C ARG A 223 7.30 11.54 0.37
N VAL A 224 7.80 12.73 0.73
CA VAL A 224 8.03 13.10 2.14
C VAL A 224 6.71 13.16 2.92
N CYS A 225 5.66 13.69 2.30
CA CYS A 225 4.33 13.77 2.90
C CYS A 225 3.75 12.38 3.11
N PHE A 226 3.82 11.51 2.09
CA PHE A 226 3.43 10.10 2.19
C PHE A 226 4.15 9.37 3.33
N LEU A 227 5.49 9.39 3.35
CA LEU A 227 6.25 8.68 4.38
C LEU A 227 5.92 9.18 5.79
N ARG A 228 5.72 10.50 5.96
CA ARG A 228 5.29 11.08 7.23
C ARG A 228 3.90 10.57 7.63
N THR A 229 2.91 10.68 6.74
CA THR A 229 1.54 10.23 7.01
C THR A 229 1.49 8.75 7.38
N SER A 230 2.19 7.89 6.64
CA SER A 230 2.25 6.45 6.98
C SER A 230 2.94 6.22 8.32
N THR A 231 4.00 6.96 8.64
CA THR A 231 4.70 6.84 9.95
C THR A 231 3.82 7.32 11.10
N ASP A 232 3.20 8.49 10.98
CA ASP A 232 2.30 9.05 12.01
C ASP A 232 1.13 8.09 12.28
N ARG A 233 0.58 7.46 11.24
CA ARG A 233 -0.48 6.45 11.38
C ARG A 233 -0.01 5.21 12.15
N LEU A 234 1.22 4.74 11.91
CA LEU A 234 1.80 3.63 12.66
C LEU A 234 1.95 3.97 14.14
N TRP A 235 2.33 5.20 14.47
CA TRP A 235 2.35 5.68 15.85
C TRP A 235 0.95 5.66 16.50
N GLU A 236 -0.07 6.12 15.77
CA GLU A 236 -1.47 6.11 16.25
C GLU A 236 -2.04 4.71 16.45
N MET A 237 -1.59 3.73 15.67
CA MET A 237 -2.00 2.32 15.82
C MET A 237 -1.14 1.54 16.82
N GLY A 238 0.12 1.97 17.05
CA GLY A 238 1.12 1.30 17.87
C GLY A 238 1.02 1.60 19.37
N LEU A 239 0.50 2.77 19.75
CA LEU A 239 0.36 3.17 21.14
C LEU A 239 -0.87 4.07 21.30
N PRO A 240 -1.74 3.84 22.30
CA PRO A 240 -2.73 4.83 22.66
C PRO A 240 -1.99 6.09 23.11
N ARG A 241 -2.37 7.25 22.56
CA ARG A 241 -2.02 8.53 23.18
C ARG A 241 -2.57 8.49 24.60
N THR A 242 -1.70 8.28 25.58
CA THR A 242 -1.96 8.73 26.95
C THR A 242 -1.87 10.25 26.90
N THR A 243 -3.01 10.89 26.61
CA THR A 243 -3.28 12.27 27.02
C THR A 243 -3.73 12.27 28.46
#